data_AF-A0A024UAT2-F1
#
_entry.id   AF-A0A024UAT2-F1
#
_cell.length_a   1.000
_cell.length_b   1.000
_cell.length_c   1.000
_cell.angle_alpha   90.00
_cell.angle_beta   90.00
_cell.angle_gamma   90.00
#
_symmetry.space_group_name_H-M   'P 1'
#
loop_
_entity.id
_entity.type
_entity.pdbx_description
1 polymer ?
#
loop_
_entity_poly.entity_id
_entity_poly.type
_entity_poly.pdbx_seq_one_letter_code
_entity_poly.pdbx_strand_id
1 'polypeptide(L)'
;MLRLTQLVLALLTVGLLVAANVAAAQTPCGPRVRRAYSKLSADDRITLKLAFERAMQLGHHHRFVAVHQYYRNEYEAHSCMLVYWHRRFLWGYENMLRSLGEEFQCITLPF
;
A
#
# COMPACT_ATOMS: atom_id res chain seq x y z
N MET A 1 -38.18 24.42 -20.64
CA MET A 1 -38.61 24.33 -19.23
C MET A 1 -38.45 22.88 -18.78
N LEU A 2 -37.36 22.56 -18.08
CA LEU A 2 -37.15 21.21 -17.54
C LEU A 2 -38.24 20.98 -16.48
N ARG A 3 -39.05 19.93 -16.63
CA ARG A 3 -40.09 19.62 -15.64
C ARG A 3 -39.40 19.18 -14.35
N LEU A 4 -39.90 19.62 -13.19
CA LEU A 4 -39.36 19.30 -11.86
C LEU A 4 -39.01 17.79 -11.70
N THR A 5 -39.80 16.92 -12.32
CA THR A 5 -39.60 15.47 -12.38
C THR A 5 -38.29 15.04 -13.07
N GLN A 6 -37.85 15.70 -14.14
CA GLN A 6 -36.59 15.40 -14.82
C GLN A 6 -35.38 15.78 -13.96
N LEU A 7 -35.50 16.83 -13.15
CA LEU A 7 -34.45 17.32 -12.26
C LEU A 7 -34.28 16.37 -11.05
N VAL A 8 -35.38 15.88 -10.48
CA VAL A 8 -35.35 14.88 -9.41
C VAL A 8 -34.77 13.56 -9.89
N LEU A 9 -35.13 13.10 -11.09
CA LEU A 9 -34.60 11.86 -11.65
C LEU A 9 -33.09 11.95 -11.91
N ALA A 10 -32.61 13.09 -12.43
CA ALA A 10 -31.18 13.33 -12.64
C ALA A 10 -30.39 13.38 -11.33
N LEU A 11 -30.95 13.97 -10.27
CA LEU A 11 -30.30 14.01 -8.96
C LEU A 11 -30.23 12.61 -8.31
N LEU A 12 -31.28 11.80 -8.47
CA LEU A 12 -31.32 10.42 -7.98
C LEU A 12 -30.31 9.52 -8.71
N THR A 13 -30.19 9.64 -10.03
CA THR A 13 -29.23 8.85 -10.81
C THR A 13 -27.79 9.25 -10.48
N VAL A 14 -27.49 10.55 -10.36
CA VAL A 14 -26.19 11.03 -9.90
C VAL A 14 -25.89 10.53 -8.47
N GLY A 15 -26.87 10.59 -7.56
CA GLY A 15 -26.73 10.06 -6.20
C GLY A 15 -26.42 8.55 -6.16
N LEU A 16 -27.11 7.75 -6.97
CA LEU A 16 -26.85 6.31 -7.10
C LEU A 16 -25.45 6.02 -7.65
N LEU A 17 -25.04 6.74 -8.70
CA LEU A 17 -23.72 6.58 -9.32
C LEU A 17 -22.60 6.94 -8.34
N VAL A 18 -22.77 7.99 -7.54
CA VAL A 18 -21.79 8.35 -6.50
C VAL A 18 -21.72 7.28 -5.41
N ALA A 19 -22.86 6.78 -4.92
CA ALA A 19 -22.88 5.74 -3.89
C ALA A 19 -22.22 4.42 -4.34
N ALA A 20 -22.45 3.99 -5.58
CA ALA A 20 -21.84 2.78 -6.15
C ALA A 20 -20.30 2.90 -6.24
N ASN A 21 -19.79 4.08 -6.61
CA ASN A 21 -18.34 4.32 -6.69
C ASN A 21 -17.66 4.34 -5.31
N VAL A 22 -18.34 4.79 -4.26
CA VAL A 22 -17.79 4.79 -2.90
C VAL A 22 -17.71 3.36 -2.32
N ALA A 23 -18.68 2.49 -2.62
CA ALA A 23 -18.64 1.09 -2.21
C ALA A 23 -17.47 0.32 -2.84
N ALA A 24 -17.08 0.66 -4.07
CA ALA A 24 -15.92 0.07 -4.76
C ALA A 24 -14.56 0.59 -4.24
N ALA A 25 -14.53 1.69 -3.47
CA ALA A 25 -13.30 2.30 -2.96
C ALA A 25 -12.81 1.69 -1.63
N GLN A 26 -13.49 0.65 -1.10
CA GLN A 26 -12.98 -0.10 0.04
C GLN A 26 -11.75 -0.89 -0.37
N THR A 27 -10.58 -0.55 0.18
CA THR A 27 -9.37 -1.32 -0.06
C THR A 27 -9.62 -2.74 0.44
N PRO A 28 -9.44 -3.80 -0.38
CA PRO A 28 -9.86 -5.17 -0.05
C PRO A 28 -9.13 -5.78 1.17
N CYS A 29 -8.16 -5.06 1.73
CA CYS A 29 -7.16 -5.58 2.66
C CYS A 29 -7.40 -5.22 4.14
N GLY A 30 -8.42 -4.43 4.45
CA GLY A 30 -8.60 -3.88 5.80
C GLY A 30 -7.42 -3.01 6.27
N PRO A 31 -7.34 -2.68 7.58
CA PRO A 31 -6.26 -1.86 8.13
C PRO A 31 -4.92 -2.61 8.14
N ARG A 32 -3.83 -1.88 7.87
CA ARG A 32 -2.47 -2.44 7.88
C ARG A 32 -1.95 -2.56 9.31
N VAL A 33 -2.00 -3.78 9.87
CA VAL A 33 -1.52 -4.08 11.22
C VAL A 33 -0.31 -5.00 11.15
N ARG A 34 0.87 -4.46 11.49
CA ARG A 34 2.10 -5.24 11.57
C ARG A 34 2.00 -6.22 12.74
N ARG A 35 2.43 -7.46 12.51
CA ARG A 35 2.46 -8.53 13.51
C ARG A 35 3.80 -9.23 13.48
N ALA A 36 4.12 -9.94 14.56
CA ALA A 36 5.34 -10.74 14.62
C ALA A 36 5.38 -11.74 13.45
N TYR A 37 6.54 -11.93 12.82
CA TYR A 37 6.68 -12.88 11.70
C TYR A 37 6.16 -14.29 12.03
N SER A 38 6.37 -14.74 13.27
CA SER A 38 5.90 -16.04 13.78
C SER A 38 4.38 -16.17 13.87
N LYS A 39 3.64 -15.06 13.80
CA LYS A 39 2.17 -15.01 13.85
C LYS A 39 1.54 -14.89 12.45
N LEU A 40 2.33 -14.89 11.39
CA LEU A 40 1.82 -15.00 10.02
C LEU A 40 1.27 -16.40 9.75
N SER A 41 0.28 -16.52 8.87
CA SER A 41 -0.13 -17.82 8.34
C SER A 41 0.96 -18.39 7.42
N ALA A 42 0.85 -19.66 7.03
CA ALA A 42 1.76 -20.24 6.04
C ALA A 42 1.65 -19.51 4.68
N ASP A 43 0.42 -19.22 4.25
CA ASP A 43 0.15 -18.54 3.00
C ASP A 43 0.67 -17.10 3.01
N ASP A 44 0.50 -16.36 4.11
CA ASP A 44 1.04 -14.99 4.23
C ASP A 44 2.57 -14.98 4.11
N ARG A 45 3.26 -15.98 4.68
CA ARG A 45 4.73 -16.09 4.55
C ARG A 45 5.14 -16.40 3.11
N ILE A 46 4.40 -17.25 2.41
CA ILE A 46 4.65 -17.57 1.00
C ILE A 46 4.44 -16.32 0.15
N THR A 47 3.32 -15.62 0.31
CA THR A 47 3.00 -14.38 -0.40
C THR A 47 4.05 -13.30 -0.15
N LEU A 48 4.49 -13.12 1.11
CA LEU A 48 5.55 -12.18 1.43
C LEU A 48 6.89 -12.54 0.76
N LYS A 49 7.27 -13.82 0.75
CA LYS A 49 8.47 -14.30 0.06
C LYS A 49 8.39 -14.01 -1.44
N LEU A 50 7.28 -14.35 -2.09
CA LEU A 50 7.07 -14.13 -3.51
C LEU A 50 7.13 -12.63 -3.87
N ALA A 51 6.59 -11.76 -3.01
CA ALA A 51 6.66 -10.31 -3.20
C ALA A 51 8.12 -9.80 -3.15
N PHE A 52 8.94 -10.29 -2.21
CA PHE A 52 10.35 -9.95 -2.17
C PHE A 52 11.10 -10.45 -3.42
N GLU A 53 10.86 -11.68 -3.84
CA GLU A 53 11.45 -12.24 -5.07
C GLU A 53 11.08 -11.40 -6.28
N ARG A 54 9.80 -11.02 -6.41
CA ARG A 54 9.32 -10.16 -7.48
C ARG A 54 9.98 -8.78 -7.44
N ALA A 55 10.10 -8.17 -6.25
CA ALA A 55 10.77 -6.89 -6.08
C ALA A 55 12.26 -6.95 -6.47
N MET A 56 12.94 -8.05 -6.19
CA MET A 56 14.33 -8.27 -6.58
C MET A 56 14.47 -8.44 -8.09
N GLN A 57 13.63 -9.27 -8.71
CA GLN A 57 13.60 -9.48 -10.17
C GLN A 57 13.36 -8.18 -10.95
N LEU A 58 12.52 -7.29 -10.43
CA LEU A 58 12.25 -5.97 -11.01
C LEU A 58 13.29 -4.90 -10.65
N GLY A 59 14.28 -5.23 -9.83
CA GLY A 59 15.31 -4.30 -9.33
C GLY A 59 14.79 -3.26 -8.33
N HIS A 60 13.53 -3.34 -7.89
CA HIS A 60 12.95 -2.41 -6.92
C HIS A 60 13.57 -2.57 -5.53
N HIS A 61 13.85 -3.81 -5.12
CA HIS A 61 14.58 -4.08 -3.87
C HIS A 61 15.93 -3.37 -3.85
N HIS A 62 16.72 -3.53 -4.92
CA HIS A 62 18.03 -2.88 -5.07
C HIS A 62 17.93 -1.35 -5.03
N ARG A 63 16.91 -0.76 -5.64
CA ARG A 63 16.68 0.70 -5.57
C ARG A 63 16.42 1.17 -4.14
N PHE A 64 15.62 0.45 -3.37
CA PHE A 64 15.39 0.80 -1.96
C PHE A 64 16.65 0.66 -1.11
N VAL A 65 17.46 -0.38 -1.34
CA VAL A 65 18.78 -0.51 -0.71
C VAL A 65 19.67 0.69 -1.05
N ALA A 66 19.72 1.09 -2.33
CA ALA A 66 20.48 2.26 -2.76
C ALA A 66 19.97 3.57 -2.14
N VAL A 67 18.65 3.72 -1.94
CA VAL A 67 18.07 4.88 -1.23
C VAL A 67 18.62 4.97 0.18
N HIS A 68 18.70 3.86 0.91
CA HIS A 68 19.29 3.85 2.25
C HIS A 68 20.81 4.11 2.24
N GLN A 69 21.53 3.56 1.25
CA GLN A 69 22.99 3.64 1.17
C GLN A 69 23.51 4.96 0.61
N TYR A 70 22.66 5.77 -0.04
CA TYR A 70 23.08 7.08 -0.54
C TYR A 70 23.55 7.97 0.61
N TYR A 71 24.75 8.53 0.52
CA TYR A 71 25.44 9.15 1.67
C TYR A 71 24.61 10.19 2.45
N ARG A 72 23.77 11.00 1.77
CA ARG A 72 22.91 11.97 2.47
C ARG A 72 21.80 11.29 3.26
N ASN A 73 21.23 10.23 2.68
CA ASN A 73 20.16 9.47 3.30
C ASN A 73 20.70 8.60 4.43
N GLU A 74 21.89 8.04 4.30
CA GLU A 74 22.56 7.26 5.35
C GLU A 74 22.80 8.15 6.58
N TYR A 75 23.34 9.35 6.40
CA TYR A 75 23.52 10.32 7.48
C TYR A 75 22.19 10.72 8.14
N GLU A 76 21.14 10.97 7.35
CA GLU A 76 19.82 11.26 7.89
C GLU A 76 19.23 10.06 8.65
N ALA A 77 19.35 8.86 8.09
CA ALA A 77 18.85 7.61 8.65
C ALA A 77 19.49 7.25 9.98
N HIS A 78 20.74 7.65 10.24
CA HIS A 78 21.49 7.25 11.43
C HIS A 78 21.87 8.38 12.37
N SER A 79 21.43 9.62 12.12
CA SER A 79 21.61 10.75 13.03
C SER A 79 20.35 11.01 13.87
N CYS A 80 19.82 12.23 13.87
CA CYS A 80 18.67 12.62 14.69
C CYS A 80 17.34 12.02 14.22
N MET A 81 17.27 11.48 13.00
CA MET A 81 16.01 11.01 12.40
C MET A 81 15.82 9.50 12.43
N LEU A 82 16.64 8.74 13.17
CA LEU A 82 16.64 7.26 13.17
C LEU A 82 15.25 6.63 13.08
N VAL A 83 14.37 6.92 14.04
CA VAL A 83 13.03 6.32 14.11
C VAL A 83 12.14 6.80 12.97
N TYR A 84 12.13 8.10 12.68
CA TYR A 84 11.24 8.70 11.69
C TYR A 84 11.61 8.31 10.26
N TRP A 85 12.91 8.31 9.96
CA TRP A 85 13.45 7.93 8.67
C TRP A 85 13.14 6.47 8.36
N HIS A 86 13.44 5.55 9.29
CA HIS A 86 13.17 4.13 9.12
C HIS A 86 11.67 3.81 9.07
N ARG A 87 10.84 4.52 9.84
CA ARG A 87 9.38 4.39 9.74
C ARG A 87 8.88 4.75 8.34
N ARG A 88 9.37 5.85 7.77
CA ARG A 88 9.03 6.26 6.40
C ARG A 88 9.56 5.26 5.37
N PHE A 89 10.79 4.78 5.56
CA PHE A 89 11.42 3.80 4.68
C PHE A 89 10.62 2.49 4.62
N LEU A 90 10.24 1.93 5.78
CA LEU A 90 9.43 0.72 5.86
C LEU A 90 8.04 0.92 5.22
N TRP A 91 7.40 2.07 5.45
CA TRP A 91 6.11 2.38 4.82
C TRP A 91 6.22 2.46 3.29
N GLY A 92 7.28 3.10 2.78
CA GLY A 92 7.56 3.15 1.34
C GLY A 92 7.85 1.77 0.75
N TYR A 93 8.64 0.97 1.45
CA TYR A 93 9.00 -0.39 1.02
C TYR A 93 7.77 -1.30 0.99
N GLU A 94 6.90 -1.24 1.99
CA GLU A 94 5.61 -1.95 1.99
C GLU A 94 4.73 -1.55 0.82
N ASN A 95 4.59 -0.24 0.55
CA ASN A 95 3.80 0.23 -0.61
C ASN A 95 4.36 -0.27 -1.94
N MET A 96 5.69 -0.31 -2.08
CA MET A 96 6.32 -0.88 -3.26
C MET A 96 5.93 -2.36 -3.42
N LEU A 97 5.99 -3.17 -2.37
CA LEU A 97 5.57 -4.58 -2.44
C LEU A 97 4.11 -4.74 -2.83
N ARG A 98 3.23 -3.91 -2.25
CA ARG A 98 1.79 -3.91 -2.55
C ARG A 98 1.48 -3.45 -3.97
N SER A 99 2.38 -2.73 -4.64
CA SER A 99 2.22 -2.29 -6.03
C SER A 99 2.65 -3.35 -7.07
N LEU A 100 3.19 -4.50 -6.65
CA LEU A 100 3.77 -5.48 -7.57
C LEU A 100 2.73 -6.37 -8.27
N GLY A 101 1.46 -6.29 -7.87
CA GLY A 101 0.38 -7.14 -8.37
C GLY A 101 -0.79 -7.23 -7.38
N GLU A 102 -1.95 -7.66 -7.87
CA GLU A 102 -3.16 -7.82 -7.04
C GLU A 102 -2.96 -8.87 -5.93
N GLU A 103 -2.11 -9.87 -6.15
CA GLU A 103 -1.77 -10.90 -5.17
C GLU A 103 -0.99 -10.36 -3.96
N PHE A 104 -0.30 -9.23 -4.13
CA PHE A 104 0.52 -8.60 -3.08
C PHE A 104 -0.17 -7.41 -2.42
N GLN A 105 -1.32 -7.00 -2.95
CA GLN A 105 -1.98 -5.73 -2.60
C GLN A 105 -2.34 -5.61 -1.11
N CYS A 106 -2.39 -6.72 -0.37
CA CYS A 106 -2.75 -6.80 1.04
C CYS A 106 -1.60 -7.09 2.01
N ILE A 107 -0.36 -7.20 1.52
CA ILE A 107 0.81 -7.42 2.37
C ILE A 107 0.94 -6.30 3.41
N THR A 108 1.21 -6.69 4.66
CA THR A 108 1.69 -5.80 5.71
C THR A 108 3.02 -6.33 6.23
N LEU A 109 4.06 -5.49 6.29
CA LEU A 109 5.39 -5.92 6.71
C LEU A 109 5.37 -6.41 8.17
N PRO A 110 5.84 -7.63 8.46
CA PRO A 110 5.94 -8.11 9.82
C PRO A 110 7.05 -7.38 10.60
N PHE A 111 7.09 -7.60 11.91
CA PHE A 111 8.24 -7.27 12.77
C PHE A 111 8.86 -8.54 13.36
#